data_AF-A0A954KWF7-F1
#
_entry.id   AF-A0A954KWF7-F1
#
_cell.length_a   1.000
_cell.length_b   1.000
_cell.length_c   1.000
_cell.angle_alpha   90.00
_cell.angle_beta   90.00
_cell.angle_gamma   90.00
#
_symmetry.space_group_name_H-M   'P 1'
#
loop_
_entity.id
_entity.type
_entity.pdbx_description
1 polymer ?
#
loop_
_entity_poly.entity_id
_entity_poly.type
_entity_poly.pdbx_seq_one_letter_code
_entity_poly.pdbx_strand_id
1 'polypeptide(L)'
;MHKTLTHTIWTAVIATCLSTPLMAQHIHHDIHDVLRDHVVGRLTSGRQAYNDNIDARARFMVSDFNSQYRGTYCERNGACYYRPSNSNQQVRIEYGSFSHVDDLAARLEYMANELCLDLYYNYSHNRGFDVTYGEAYQILEAARFVHALEHHHMDRQAIRSRIGGLDALFHHVQDDVRGWSRHHHRQVGTLGIIAKMDQMEATLHHLMNDIGVAATAEGEVAPAPGGRELAPPPGAVSARR
;
A
#
# COMPACT_ATOMS: atom_id res chain seq x y z
N MET A 1 31.84 -30.40 -39.84
CA MET A 1 31.88 -30.70 -38.39
C MET A 1 32.10 -29.40 -37.64
N HIS A 2 31.03 -28.74 -37.19
CA HIS A 2 31.05 -27.74 -36.11
C HIS A 2 29.65 -27.73 -35.50
N LYS A 3 29.56 -28.06 -34.21
CA LYS A 3 28.37 -28.02 -33.37
C LYS A 3 28.45 -26.78 -32.49
N THR A 4 27.34 -26.05 -32.32
CA THR A 4 27.02 -25.21 -31.14
C THR A 4 25.59 -24.68 -31.32
N LEU A 5 24.61 -25.26 -30.59
CA LEU A 5 24.00 -24.75 -29.34
C LEU A 5 23.07 -23.54 -29.60
N THR A 6 21.78 -23.77 -29.89
CA THR A 6 20.62 -23.69 -28.95
C THR A 6 20.55 -22.40 -28.12
N HIS A 7 19.66 -21.49 -28.50
CA HIS A 7 19.08 -20.51 -27.60
C HIS A 7 17.63 -20.90 -27.30
N THR A 8 17.38 -21.07 -26.00
CA THR A 8 16.18 -21.61 -25.38
C THR A 8 15.88 -20.67 -24.22
N ILE A 9 14.65 -20.13 -24.21
CA ILE A 9 13.85 -19.71 -23.04
C ILE A 9 14.31 -18.45 -22.29
N TRP A 10 13.51 -17.38 -22.40
CA TRP A 10 13.23 -16.45 -21.31
C TRP A 10 11.75 -16.60 -20.94
N THR A 11 11.48 -17.51 -20.01
CA THR A 11 10.20 -17.59 -19.30
C THR A 11 10.54 -17.81 -17.82
N ALA A 12 9.84 -17.07 -16.97
CA ALA A 12 9.75 -17.17 -15.51
C ALA A 12 10.70 -16.31 -14.67
N VAL A 13 10.11 -15.29 -14.02
CA VAL A 13 10.17 -15.16 -12.54
C VAL A 13 8.76 -14.77 -12.05
N ILE A 14 7.88 -15.74 -11.92
CA ILE A 14 6.84 -15.72 -10.87
C ILE A 14 7.19 -16.93 -10.00
N ALA A 15 7.94 -16.68 -8.94
CA ALA A 15 8.23 -17.70 -7.95
C ALA A 15 6.92 -18.01 -7.21
N THR A 16 6.35 -19.17 -7.54
CA THR A 16 5.35 -19.88 -6.78
C THR A 16 5.80 -20.07 -5.33
N CYS A 17 5.28 -19.25 -4.42
CA CYS A 17 5.18 -19.60 -3.01
C CYS A 17 3.89 -20.41 -2.81
N LEU A 18 3.90 -21.66 -3.27
CA LEU A 18 2.93 -22.66 -2.82
C LEU A 18 3.43 -23.21 -1.48
N SER A 19 3.15 -22.48 -0.40
CA SER A 19 3.19 -23.03 0.95
C SER A 19 1.87 -23.70 1.25
N THR A 20 1.95 -24.98 1.59
CA THR A 20 0.87 -25.83 2.11
C THR A 20 0.07 -25.13 3.23
N PRO A 21 -1.26 -25.35 3.33
CA PRO A 21 -2.07 -24.83 4.43
C PRO A 21 -1.76 -25.66 5.69
N LEU A 22 -0.75 -25.26 6.44
CA LEU A 22 -0.53 -25.77 7.79
C LEU A 22 -1.39 -24.94 8.75
N MET A 23 -2.58 -25.46 9.03
CA MET A 23 -3.29 -25.33 10.31
C MET A 23 -3.16 -23.94 10.98
N ALA A 24 -4.11 -23.06 10.70
CA ALA A 24 -4.49 -21.96 11.58
C ALA A 24 -5.08 -22.54 12.88
N GLN A 25 -4.24 -23.14 13.71
CA GLN A 25 -4.55 -23.46 15.09
C GLN A 25 -3.44 -22.87 15.96
N HIS A 26 -3.84 -21.94 16.82
CA HIS A 26 -3.11 -21.51 18.01
C HIS A 26 -2.10 -20.34 17.87
N ILE A 27 -2.57 -19.20 17.34
CA ILE A 27 -2.04 -17.88 17.72
C ILE A 27 -3.24 -17.04 18.18
N HIS A 28 -3.68 -17.22 19.44
CA HIS A 28 -4.93 -16.61 19.92
C HIS A 28 -4.85 -15.98 21.32
N HIS A 29 -3.71 -15.43 21.78
CA HIS A 29 -3.72 -14.79 23.11
C HIS A 29 -3.02 -13.43 23.28
N ASP A 30 -2.21 -12.91 22.34
CA ASP A 30 -1.44 -11.67 22.62
C ASP A 30 -1.98 -10.37 21.99
N ILE A 31 -3.14 -10.38 21.31
CA ILE A 31 -3.67 -9.17 20.63
C ILE A 31 -4.69 -8.40 21.50
N HIS A 32 -5.01 -8.87 22.70
CA HIS A 32 -6.07 -8.24 23.51
C HIS A 32 -5.62 -7.10 24.43
N ASP A 33 -4.32 -6.93 24.72
CA ASP A 33 -3.87 -6.02 25.78
C ASP A 33 -3.39 -4.63 25.35
N VAL A 34 -3.19 -4.35 24.05
CA VAL A 34 -2.59 -3.06 23.63
C VAL A 34 -3.62 -1.93 23.38
N LEU A 35 -4.93 -2.24 23.31
CA LEU A 35 -5.94 -1.27 22.86
C LEU A 35 -6.90 -0.74 23.95
N ARG A 36 -6.66 -1.00 25.24
CA ARG A 36 -7.57 -0.50 26.29
C ARG A 36 -7.33 0.95 26.73
N ASP A 37 -6.15 1.52 26.47
CA ASP A 37 -5.78 2.86 27.00
C ASP A 37 -5.60 3.97 25.97
N HIS A 38 -5.85 3.71 24.67
CA HIS A 38 -5.84 4.80 23.70
C HIS A 38 -7.19 5.53 23.71
N VAL A 39 -7.18 6.66 24.42
CA VAL A 39 -8.16 7.76 24.36
C VAL A 39 -8.76 7.83 22.97
N VAL A 40 -10.08 7.67 22.90
CA VAL A 40 -10.89 7.85 21.69
C VAL A 40 -10.70 9.29 21.20
N GLY A 41 -9.67 9.48 20.38
CA GLY A 41 -9.56 10.61 19.48
C GLY A 41 -10.76 10.51 18.56
N ARG A 42 -11.75 11.38 18.79
CA ARG A 42 -12.94 11.51 17.96
C ARG A 42 -12.49 11.94 16.56
N LEU A 43 -12.22 10.97 15.69
CA LEU A 43 -12.18 11.20 14.24
C LEU A 43 -13.61 11.60 13.85
N THR A 44 -13.84 12.90 13.72
CA THR A 44 -15.12 13.45 13.30
C THR A 44 -15.46 12.89 11.92
N SER A 45 -16.63 12.28 11.83
CA SER A 45 -17.21 11.78 10.61
C SER A 45 -17.20 12.85 9.51
N GLY A 46 -16.41 12.61 8.47
CA GLY A 46 -16.74 12.74 7.03
C GLY A 46 -17.40 14.00 6.46
N ARG A 47 -17.71 15.07 7.20
CA ARG A 47 -18.34 16.26 6.60
C ARG A 47 -18.22 17.59 7.33
N GLN A 48 -17.66 17.67 8.54
CA GLN A 48 -17.70 18.95 9.28
C GLN A 48 -16.48 19.15 10.20
N ALA A 49 -15.38 19.59 9.60
CA ALA A 49 -14.36 20.51 10.16
C ALA A 49 -13.23 20.84 9.16
N TYR A 50 -13.41 20.66 7.85
CA TYR A 50 -12.41 21.07 6.84
C TYR A 50 -12.59 22.54 6.47
N ASN A 51 -12.20 23.46 7.37
CA ASN A 51 -12.18 24.90 7.10
C ASN A 51 -10.78 25.47 6.83
N ASP A 52 -9.73 24.65 6.78
CA ASP A 52 -8.35 25.14 6.61
C ASP A 52 -7.80 24.83 5.22
N ASN A 53 -8.20 25.60 4.20
CA ASN A 53 -7.46 25.81 2.93
C ASN A 53 -6.75 24.58 2.35
N ILE A 54 -7.36 23.39 2.43
CA ILE A 54 -6.80 22.22 1.76
C ILE A 54 -7.23 22.33 0.31
N ASP A 55 -6.24 22.62 -0.55
CA ASP A 55 -6.39 22.68 -1.99
C ASP A 55 -7.25 21.51 -2.48
N ALA A 56 -8.34 21.81 -3.18
CA ALA A 56 -9.25 20.80 -3.74
C ALA A 56 -8.55 19.82 -4.71
N ARG A 57 -7.30 20.10 -5.09
CA ARG A 57 -6.44 19.24 -5.90
C ARG A 57 -5.59 18.24 -5.10
N ALA A 58 -5.57 18.32 -3.77
CA ALA A 58 -4.80 17.40 -2.94
C ALA A 58 -5.38 15.98 -3.02
N ARG A 59 -4.53 15.00 -3.32
CA ARG A 59 -4.85 13.57 -3.27
C ARG A 59 -4.13 12.92 -2.08
N PHE A 60 -4.56 11.70 -1.72
CA PHE A 60 -3.92 10.89 -0.68
C PHE A 60 -3.68 11.66 0.63
N MET A 61 -4.77 12.11 1.26
CA MET A 61 -4.69 12.86 2.50
C MET A 61 -4.65 11.92 3.70
N VAL A 62 -3.61 12.03 4.52
CA VAL A 62 -3.48 11.29 5.79
C VAL A 62 -3.64 12.27 6.93
N SER A 63 -4.77 12.17 7.64
CA SER A 63 -5.10 13.05 8.79
C SER A 63 -4.36 12.63 10.06
N ASP A 64 -4.24 13.56 11.01
CA ASP A 64 -3.66 13.35 12.35
C ASP A 64 -4.11 12.04 13.01
N PHE A 65 -3.16 11.33 13.61
CA PHE A 65 -3.38 10.00 14.13
C PHE A 65 -3.49 9.97 15.66
N ASN A 66 -2.50 10.53 16.35
CA ASN A 66 -2.50 10.60 17.81
C ASN A 66 -1.72 11.83 18.33
N SER A 67 -1.56 11.93 19.65
CA SER A 67 -0.88 13.07 20.28
C SER A 67 0.61 13.15 19.96
N GLN A 68 1.26 12.02 19.64
CA GLN A 68 2.67 11.89 19.31
C GLN A 68 2.93 12.20 17.82
N TYR A 69 1.99 11.84 16.96
CA TYR A 69 2.07 11.92 15.51
C TYR A 69 1.08 12.96 14.99
N ARG A 70 1.51 14.22 15.00
CA ARG A 70 0.67 15.39 14.67
C ARG A 70 1.06 16.01 13.35
N GLY A 71 0.19 15.92 12.36
CA GLY A 71 0.39 16.51 11.07
C GLY A 71 -0.35 15.75 9.98
N THR A 72 -0.58 16.45 8.88
CA THR A 72 -1.29 15.93 7.72
C THR A 72 -0.31 15.71 6.58
N TYR A 73 -0.43 14.56 5.91
CA TYR A 73 0.27 14.30 4.65
C TYR A 73 -0.67 14.53 3.49
N CYS A 74 -0.15 15.04 2.38
CA CYS A 74 -0.93 15.16 1.14
C CYS A 74 -0.03 15.09 -0.09
N GLU A 75 -0.59 14.62 -1.21
CA GLU A 75 0.07 14.64 -2.51
C GLU A 75 -0.48 15.79 -3.37
N ARG A 76 0.43 16.54 -3.99
CA ARG A 76 0.09 17.59 -4.96
C ARG A 76 1.05 17.53 -6.14
N ASN A 77 0.49 17.40 -7.35
CA ASN A 77 1.25 17.35 -8.60
C ASN A 77 2.35 16.27 -8.60
N GLY A 78 2.09 15.09 -8.03
CA GLY A 78 3.08 14.00 -7.95
C GLY A 78 4.16 14.18 -6.89
N ALA A 79 4.03 15.16 -5.99
CA ALA A 79 4.95 15.37 -4.88
C ALA A 79 4.24 15.24 -3.53
N CYS A 80 4.90 14.59 -2.56
CA CYS A 80 4.41 14.45 -1.19
C CYS A 80 4.79 15.66 -0.33
N TYR A 81 3.85 16.07 0.51
CA TYR A 81 3.99 17.17 1.45
C TYR A 81 3.54 16.76 2.84
N TYR A 82 4.20 17.32 3.84
CA TYR A 82 3.81 17.25 5.24
C TYR A 82 3.41 18.64 5.73
N ARG A 83 2.32 18.70 6.50
CA ARG A 83 1.87 19.91 7.20
C ARG A 83 1.81 19.63 8.70
N PRO A 84 2.71 20.19 9.52
CA PRO A 84 2.66 20.07 10.97
C PRO A 84 1.34 20.65 11.52
N SER A 85 0.79 20.07 12.60
CA SER A 85 -0.49 20.55 13.17
C SER A 85 -0.44 21.98 13.74
N ASN A 86 0.76 22.49 14.03
CA ASN A 86 0.99 23.81 14.61
C ASN A 86 1.41 24.87 13.57
N SER A 87 1.37 24.52 12.27
CA SER A 87 1.80 25.40 11.19
C SER A 87 0.91 25.27 9.97
N ASN A 88 0.66 26.39 9.30
CA ASN A 88 0.00 26.41 7.99
C ASN A 88 0.98 26.16 6.84
N GLN A 89 2.29 26.10 7.12
CA GLN A 89 3.31 25.87 6.11
C GLN A 89 3.43 24.38 5.77
N GLN A 90 3.33 24.07 4.48
CA GLN A 90 3.61 22.74 3.94
C GLN A 90 5.11 22.60 3.64
N VAL A 91 5.68 21.47 4.01
CA VAL A 91 7.06 21.10 3.73
C VAL A 91 7.04 19.94 2.75
N ARG A 92 7.80 20.05 1.65
CA ARG A 92 7.93 18.96 0.69
C ARG A 92 8.74 17.82 1.32
N ILE A 93 8.27 16.59 1.20
CA ILE A 93 9.01 15.39 1.58
C ILE A 93 9.86 14.98 0.39
N GLU A 94 11.18 14.91 0.58
CA GLU A 94 12.08 14.44 -0.47
C GLU A 94 11.97 12.92 -0.63
N TYR A 95 12.03 12.45 -1.88
CA TYR A 95 11.98 11.02 -2.16
C TYR A 95 13.20 10.32 -1.55
N GLY A 96 12.96 9.31 -0.71
CA GLY A 96 14.03 8.59 -0.01
C GLY A 96 14.67 9.36 1.16
N SER A 97 13.99 10.35 1.73
CA SER A 97 14.52 11.17 2.83
C SER A 97 14.56 10.46 4.19
N PHE A 98 13.72 9.44 4.41
CA PHE A 98 13.54 8.76 5.69
C PHE A 98 13.20 9.72 6.85
N SER A 99 12.52 10.84 6.56
CA SER A 99 12.28 11.87 7.58
C SER A 99 11.00 11.67 8.39
N HIS A 100 10.09 10.82 7.90
CA HIS A 100 8.75 10.59 8.45
C HIS A 100 8.40 9.08 8.55
N VAL A 101 9.38 8.18 8.40
CA VAL A 101 9.17 6.72 8.40
C VAL A 101 8.53 6.23 9.68
N ASP A 102 9.02 6.68 10.85
CA ASP A 102 8.45 6.31 12.16
C ASP A 102 6.95 6.63 12.23
N ASP A 103 6.58 7.87 11.91
CA ASP A 103 5.19 8.33 11.92
C ASP A 103 4.31 7.53 10.94
N LEU A 104 4.73 7.45 9.67
CA LEU A 104 3.95 6.80 8.63
C LEU A 104 3.82 5.29 8.86
N ALA A 105 4.87 4.63 9.36
CA ALA A 105 4.82 3.21 9.70
C ALA A 105 3.92 2.93 10.90
N ALA A 106 3.98 3.75 11.95
CA ALA A 106 3.10 3.63 13.12
C ALA A 106 1.61 3.82 12.74
N ARG A 107 1.30 4.78 11.86
CA ARG A 107 -0.05 4.99 11.32
C ARG A 107 -0.52 3.80 10.50
N LEU A 108 0.31 3.30 9.60
CA LEU A 108 -0.01 2.15 8.77
C LEU A 108 -0.25 0.91 9.62
N GLU A 109 0.58 0.67 10.65
CA GLU A 109 0.41 -0.43 11.59
C GLU A 109 -0.94 -0.35 12.30
N TYR A 110 -1.27 0.82 12.85
CA TYR A 110 -2.54 1.01 13.54
C TYR A 110 -3.73 0.73 12.63
N MET A 111 -3.75 1.31 11.43
CA MET A 111 -4.86 1.13 10.49
C MET A 111 -4.95 -0.30 9.97
N ALA A 112 -3.83 -0.96 9.71
CA ALA A 112 -3.80 -2.37 9.33
C ALA A 112 -4.36 -3.27 10.43
N ASN A 113 -4.08 -2.96 11.69
CA ASN A 113 -4.65 -3.66 12.83
C ASN A 113 -6.16 -3.42 12.94
N GLU A 114 -6.62 -2.18 12.76
CA GLU A 114 -8.05 -1.90 12.69
C GLU A 114 -8.75 -2.61 11.53
N LEU A 115 -8.12 -2.68 10.35
CA LEU A 115 -8.63 -3.42 9.20
C LEU A 115 -8.78 -4.90 9.54
N CYS A 116 -7.76 -5.54 10.10
CA CYS A 116 -7.81 -6.95 10.50
C CYS A 116 -8.95 -7.19 11.50
N LEU A 117 -9.08 -6.34 12.52
CA LEU A 117 -10.17 -6.47 13.48
C LEU A 117 -11.55 -6.27 12.84
N ASP A 118 -11.72 -5.29 11.95
CA ASP A 118 -12.98 -5.03 11.25
C ASP A 118 -13.37 -6.20 10.35
N LEU A 119 -12.40 -6.72 9.57
CA LEU A 119 -12.53 -7.92 8.75
C LEU A 119 -13.01 -9.11 9.58
N TYR A 120 -12.29 -9.43 10.66
CA TYR A 120 -12.60 -10.57 11.52
C TYR A 120 -14.00 -10.49 12.11
N TYR A 121 -14.36 -9.34 12.69
CA TYR A 121 -15.64 -9.20 13.37
C TYR A 121 -16.81 -9.05 12.41
N ASN A 122 -16.67 -8.36 11.27
CA ASN A 122 -17.82 -7.91 10.49
C ASN A 122 -17.93 -8.48 9.08
N TYR A 123 -16.91 -9.22 8.62
CA TYR A 123 -16.84 -9.69 7.23
C TYR A 123 -16.46 -11.17 7.08
N SER A 124 -16.30 -11.91 8.18
CA SER A 124 -15.91 -13.33 8.16
C SER A 124 -16.89 -14.26 7.42
N HIS A 125 -18.10 -13.81 7.13
CA HIS A 125 -19.09 -14.55 6.34
C HIS A 125 -18.91 -14.39 4.82
N ASN A 126 -18.07 -13.48 4.33
CA ASN A 126 -17.89 -13.27 2.90
C ASN A 126 -17.03 -14.39 2.27
N ARG A 127 -17.34 -14.77 1.03
CA ARG A 127 -16.55 -15.75 0.29
C ARG A 127 -15.14 -15.19 0.05
N GLY A 128 -14.12 -16.02 0.30
CA GLY A 128 -12.72 -15.62 0.15
C GLY A 128 -12.11 -15.02 1.42
N PHE A 129 -12.90 -14.87 2.50
CA PHE A 129 -12.45 -14.25 3.74
C PHE A 129 -11.10 -14.75 4.25
N ASP A 130 -10.89 -16.06 4.33
CA ASP A 130 -9.66 -16.62 4.90
C ASP A 130 -8.39 -16.18 4.14
N VAL A 131 -8.49 -16.06 2.81
CA VAL A 131 -7.38 -15.65 1.94
C VAL A 131 -7.12 -14.16 2.12
N THR A 132 -8.14 -13.32 1.89
CA THR A 132 -8.04 -11.87 2.00
C THR A 132 -7.64 -11.42 3.42
N TYR A 133 -8.13 -12.11 4.46
CA TYR A 133 -7.73 -11.84 5.85
C TYR A 133 -6.25 -12.21 6.09
N GLY A 134 -5.78 -13.33 5.56
CA GLY A 134 -4.37 -13.71 5.63
C GLY A 134 -3.45 -12.69 4.94
N GLU A 135 -3.88 -12.14 3.82
CA GLU A 135 -3.17 -11.08 3.09
C GLU A 135 -3.20 -9.73 3.85
N ALA A 136 -4.36 -9.35 4.41
CA ALA A 136 -4.47 -8.17 5.28
C ALA A 136 -3.55 -8.29 6.52
N TYR A 137 -3.42 -9.49 7.07
CA TYR A 137 -2.51 -9.74 8.19
C TYR A 137 -1.04 -9.58 7.78
N GLN A 138 -0.66 -10.03 6.59
CA GLN A 138 0.70 -9.80 6.06
C GLN A 138 1.02 -8.31 5.91
N ILE A 139 0.01 -7.47 5.57
CA ILE A 139 0.16 -6.02 5.55
C ILE A 139 0.46 -5.47 6.95
N LEU A 140 -0.28 -5.92 7.97
CA LEU A 140 -0.03 -5.57 9.37
C LEU A 140 1.38 -5.99 9.82
N GLU A 141 1.82 -7.20 9.51
CA GLU A 141 3.16 -7.68 9.84
C GLU A 141 4.25 -6.85 9.15
N ALA A 142 4.04 -6.44 7.90
CA ALA A 142 4.96 -5.55 7.20
C ALA A 142 5.06 -4.18 7.87
N ALA A 143 3.93 -3.58 8.26
CA ALA A 143 3.92 -2.30 8.96
C ALA A 143 4.63 -2.37 10.32
N ARG A 144 4.34 -3.41 11.11
CA ARG A 144 5.05 -3.70 12.38
C ARG A 144 6.55 -3.83 12.20
N PHE A 145 6.96 -4.56 11.17
CA PHE A 145 8.37 -4.76 10.87
C PHE A 145 9.09 -3.44 10.56
N VAL A 146 8.50 -2.59 9.71
CA VAL A 146 9.09 -1.29 9.37
C VAL A 146 9.15 -0.39 10.60
N HIS A 147 8.06 -0.29 11.36
CA HIS A 147 8.01 0.52 12.57
C HIS A 147 9.05 0.07 13.61
N ALA A 148 9.16 -1.24 13.85
CA ALA A 148 10.16 -1.78 14.79
C ALA A 148 11.62 -1.57 14.32
N LEU A 149 11.90 -1.73 13.02
CA LEU A 149 13.25 -1.50 12.50
C LEU A 149 13.70 -0.05 12.65
N GLU A 150 12.79 0.91 12.43
CA GLU A 150 13.11 2.32 12.60
C GLU A 150 13.56 2.65 14.03
N HIS A 151 12.97 1.98 15.04
CA HIS A 151 13.37 2.16 16.45
C HIS A 151 14.69 1.49 16.83
N HIS A 152 15.00 0.33 16.25
CA HIS A 152 16.10 -0.51 16.74
C HIS A 152 17.37 -0.43 15.91
N HIS A 153 17.26 -0.47 14.58
CA HIS A 153 18.38 -0.46 13.66
C HIS A 153 17.89 0.00 12.29
N MET A 154 18.25 1.21 11.85
CA MET A 154 17.90 1.77 10.54
C MET A 154 18.50 0.98 9.35
N ASP A 155 18.06 -0.26 9.14
CA ASP A 155 18.35 -1.01 7.93
C ASP A 155 17.39 -0.56 6.82
N ARG A 156 17.79 0.52 6.16
CA ARG A 156 17.03 1.14 5.06
C ARG A 156 16.80 0.17 3.90
N GLN A 157 17.69 -0.80 3.67
CA GLN A 157 17.52 -1.76 2.58
C GLN A 157 16.48 -2.82 2.94
N ALA A 158 16.49 -3.31 4.18
CA ALA A 158 15.45 -4.21 4.65
C ALA A 158 14.06 -3.55 4.60
N ILE A 159 13.95 -2.28 5.01
CA ILE A 159 12.69 -1.52 4.93
C ILE A 159 12.20 -1.41 3.48
N ARG A 160 13.07 -1.00 2.54
CA ARG A 160 12.71 -0.89 1.12
C ARG A 160 12.26 -2.21 0.53
N SER A 161 12.99 -3.30 0.80
CA SER A 161 12.65 -4.62 0.30
C SER A 161 11.30 -5.10 0.84
N ARG A 162 10.98 -4.80 2.11
CA ARG A 162 9.71 -5.21 2.71
C ARG A 162 8.52 -4.44 2.13
N ILE A 163 8.67 -3.14 1.90
CA ILE A 163 7.58 -2.28 1.38
C ILE A 163 7.39 -2.44 -0.13
N GLY A 164 8.45 -2.73 -0.90
CA GLY A 164 8.35 -2.83 -2.37
C GLY A 164 7.34 -3.86 -2.91
N GLY A 165 7.03 -4.92 -2.15
CA GLY A 165 6.00 -5.89 -2.52
C GLY A 165 4.61 -5.61 -1.92
N LEU A 166 4.49 -4.61 -1.05
CA LEU A 166 3.31 -4.39 -0.23
C LEU A 166 2.16 -3.74 -1.02
N ASP A 167 2.49 -2.89 -1.98
CA ASP A 167 1.54 -2.13 -2.80
C ASP A 167 0.64 -3.06 -3.65
N ALA A 168 1.23 -4.04 -4.35
CA ALA A 168 0.46 -5.02 -5.10
C ALA A 168 -0.44 -5.90 -4.21
N LEU A 169 0.06 -6.31 -3.04
CA LEU A 169 -0.74 -7.04 -2.05
C LEU A 169 -1.90 -6.19 -1.52
N PHE A 170 -1.65 -4.91 -1.28
CA PHE A 170 -2.65 -3.96 -0.82
C PHE A 170 -3.78 -3.77 -1.84
N HIS A 171 -3.44 -3.58 -3.11
CA HIS A 171 -4.43 -3.48 -4.20
C HIS A 171 -5.25 -4.76 -4.35
N HIS A 172 -4.64 -5.94 -4.18
CA HIS A 172 -5.38 -7.21 -4.20
C HIS A 172 -6.43 -7.28 -3.09
N VAL A 173 -6.05 -6.97 -1.84
CA VAL A 173 -7.00 -6.92 -0.71
C VAL A 173 -8.09 -5.89 -0.96
N GLN A 174 -7.75 -4.72 -1.51
CA GLN A 174 -8.70 -3.66 -1.85
C GLN A 174 -9.74 -4.14 -2.88
N ASP A 175 -9.31 -4.85 -3.91
CA ASP A 175 -10.20 -5.40 -4.93
C ASP A 175 -11.13 -6.48 -4.39
N ASP A 176 -10.61 -7.36 -3.53
CA ASP A 176 -11.41 -8.41 -2.89
C ASP A 176 -12.57 -7.84 -2.06
N VAL A 177 -12.29 -6.82 -1.22
CA VAL A 177 -13.27 -6.29 -0.28
C VAL A 177 -14.31 -5.37 -0.92
N ARG A 178 -14.09 -4.87 -2.15
CA ARG A 178 -15.03 -3.96 -2.86
C ARG A 178 -16.44 -4.53 -3.01
N GLY A 179 -16.56 -5.85 -3.14
CA GLY A 179 -17.84 -6.55 -3.31
C GLY A 179 -18.46 -7.10 -2.03
N TRP A 180 -17.81 -6.92 -0.88
CA TRP A 180 -18.23 -7.60 0.35
C TRP A 180 -19.40 -6.91 1.04
N SER A 181 -20.19 -7.73 1.73
CA SER A 181 -21.29 -7.27 2.57
C SER A 181 -20.84 -7.22 4.03
N ARG A 182 -21.26 -6.19 4.76
CA ARG A 182 -20.96 -6.04 6.19
C ARG A 182 -22.09 -6.63 7.03
N HIS A 183 -21.74 -7.54 7.94
CA HIS A 183 -22.61 -7.94 9.05
C HIS A 183 -22.08 -7.26 10.32
N HIS A 184 -22.80 -6.28 10.83
CA HIS A 184 -22.28 -5.47 11.94
C HIS A 184 -22.37 -6.23 13.26
N HIS A 185 -21.23 -6.72 13.75
CA HIS A 185 -21.05 -7.34 15.06
C HIS A 185 -20.33 -6.43 16.05
N ARG A 186 -19.32 -5.67 15.58
CA ARG A 186 -18.55 -4.75 16.42
C ARG A 186 -18.08 -3.54 15.62
N GLN A 187 -18.23 -2.33 16.17
CA GLN A 187 -17.59 -1.16 15.56
C GLN A 187 -16.07 -1.17 15.85
N VAL A 188 -15.26 -1.10 14.80
CA VAL A 188 -13.80 -1.02 14.86
C VAL A 188 -13.35 0.27 14.18
N GLY A 189 -12.78 1.20 14.96
CA GLY A 189 -12.51 2.57 14.51
C GLY A 189 -13.77 3.33 14.12
N THR A 190 -13.61 4.41 13.36
CA THR A 190 -14.72 5.31 12.96
C THR A 190 -15.13 5.16 11.50
N LEU A 191 -14.33 4.46 10.69
CA LEU A 191 -14.50 4.32 9.26
C LEU A 191 -15.08 2.94 8.89
N GLY A 192 -15.72 2.86 7.73
CA GLY A 192 -16.01 1.58 7.07
C GLY A 192 -14.79 1.06 6.30
N ILE A 193 -14.81 -0.21 5.91
CA ILE A 193 -13.64 -0.89 5.35
C ILE A 193 -13.05 -0.19 4.12
N ILE A 194 -13.89 0.30 3.19
CA ILE A 194 -13.41 1.00 1.99
C ILE A 194 -12.68 2.29 2.36
N ALA A 195 -13.26 3.11 3.25
CA ALA A 195 -12.61 4.34 3.70
C ALA A 195 -11.34 4.07 4.52
N LYS A 196 -11.26 2.94 5.24
CA LYS A 196 -10.01 2.51 5.89
C LYS A 196 -8.94 2.18 4.85
N MET A 197 -9.30 1.43 3.81
CA MET A 197 -8.39 1.10 2.70
C MET A 197 -7.90 2.37 2.01
N ASP A 198 -8.77 3.31 1.64
CA ASP A 198 -8.36 4.58 1.02
C ASP A 198 -7.31 5.35 1.87
N GLN A 199 -7.47 5.36 3.21
CA GLN A 199 -6.51 6.00 4.11
C GLN A 199 -5.20 5.22 4.25
N MET A 200 -5.28 3.88 4.25
CA MET A 200 -4.11 3.02 4.26
C MET A 200 -3.30 3.16 2.97
N GLU A 201 -3.95 3.22 1.80
CA GLU A 201 -3.32 3.45 0.50
C GLU A 201 -2.54 4.77 0.51
N ALA A 202 -3.20 5.84 0.93
CA ALA A 202 -2.57 7.15 1.06
C ALA A 202 -1.34 7.11 1.97
N THR A 203 -1.44 6.43 3.11
CA THR A 203 -0.34 6.31 4.07
C THR A 203 0.80 5.47 3.52
N LEU A 204 0.48 4.38 2.82
CA LEU A 204 1.45 3.51 2.17
C LEU A 204 2.22 4.28 1.07
N HIS A 205 1.53 5.07 0.24
CA HIS A 205 2.19 5.85 -0.81
C HIS A 205 3.11 6.95 -0.26
N HIS A 206 2.70 7.64 0.82
CA HIS A 206 3.60 8.58 1.50
C HIS A 206 4.81 7.87 2.12
N LEU A 207 4.60 6.70 2.71
CA LEU A 207 5.69 5.88 3.25
C LEU A 207 6.65 5.46 2.14
N MET A 208 6.13 4.97 1.01
CA MET A 208 6.90 4.57 -0.17
C MET A 208 7.72 5.74 -0.73
N ASN A 209 7.15 6.94 -0.84
CA ASN A 209 7.89 8.12 -1.23
C ASN A 209 9.02 8.43 -0.24
N ASP A 210 8.75 8.43 1.06
CA ASP A 210 9.75 8.79 2.07
C ASP A 210 10.91 7.78 2.16
N ILE A 211 10.66 6.48 1.95
CA ILE A 211 11.72 5.45 1.91
C ILE A 211 12.43 5.36 0.55
N GLY A 212 11.86 5.97 -0.49
CA GLY A 212 12.40 5.94 -1.84
C GLY A 212 12.12 4.64 -2.58
N VAL A 213 10.89 4.15 -2.49
CA VAL A 213 10.35 3.03 -3.26
C VAL A 213 9.30 3.57 -4.22
N ALA A 214 9.38 3.18 -5.50
CA ALA A 214 8.37 3.56 -6.48
C ALA A 214 7.09 2.73 -6.23
N ALA A 215 5.93 3.40 -6.24
CA ALA A 215 4.65 2.71 -6.32
C ALA A 215 4.62 1.84 -7.59
N THR A 216 3.97 0.69 -7.52
CA THR A 216 3.73 -0.12 -8.71
C THR A 216 2.87 0.74 -9.61
N ALA A 217 3.37 1.12 -10.79
CA ALA A 217 2.58 1.92 -11.71
C ALA A 217 1.29 1.15 -12.00
N GLU A 218 0.14 1.75 -11.64
CA GLU A 218 -1.16 1.21 -12.04
C GLU A 218 -1.23 1.22 -13.56
N GLY A 219 -0.90 0.07 -14.16
CA GLY A 219 -0.79 -0.09 -15.60
C GLY A 219 0.52 0.48 -16.16
N GLU A 220 1.42 -0.41 -16.52
CA GLU A 220 2.21 -0.21 -17.73
C GLU A 220 1.20 0.04 -18.86
N VAL A 221 0.97 1.32 -19.19
CA VAL A 221 0.14 1.69 -20.34
C VAL A 221 0.82 1.06 -21.54
N ALA A 222 0.19 0.02 -22.09
CA ALA A 222 0.68 -0.60 -23.31
C ALA A 222 0.98 0.52 -24.32
N PRO A 223 2.18 0.54 -24.93
CA PRO A 223 2.53 1.59 -25.89
C PRO A 223 1.41 1.68 -26.92
N ALA A 224 0.94 2.89 -27.19
CA ALA A 224 -0.14 3.12 -28.14
C ALA A 224 0.15 2.36 -29.45
N PRO A 225 -0.79 1.61 -30.03
CA PRO A 225 -0.59 0.94 -31.31
C PRO A 225 -0.43 2.03 -32.39
N GLY A 226 0.82 2.40 -32.69
CA GLY A 226 1.07 3.72 -33.26
C GLY A 226 2.38 3.92 -33.99
N GLY A 227 2.89 2.90 -34.66
CA GLY A 227 3.86 3.05 -35.75
C GLY A 227 3.55 2.01 -36.79
N ARG A 228 2.92 2.39 -37.91
CA ARG A 228 2.88 1.53 -39.09
C ARG A 228 4.33 1.24 -39.46
N GLU A 229 4.80 0.02 -39.19
CA GLU A 229 6.01 -0.50 -39.80
C GLU A 229 5.76 -0.51 -41.31
N LEU A 230 6.24 0.55 -41.98
CA LEU A 230 6.25 0.64 -43.42
C LEU A 230 7.12 -0.52 -43.90
N ALA A 231 6.46 -1.56 -44.44
CA ALA A 231 7.14 -2.67 -45.07
C ALA A 231 8.18 -2.11 -46.06
N PRO A 232 9.43 -2.62 -46.04
CA PRO A 232 10.44 -2.17 -46.98
C PRO A 232 9.94 -2.37 -48.42
N PRO A 233 10.17 -1.40 -49.32
CA PRO A 233 9.67 -1.48 -50.68
C PRO A 233 10.19 -2.75 -51.38
N PRO A 234 9.36 -3.42 -52.20
CA PRO A 234 9.78 -4.62 -52.91
C PRO A 234 11.00 -4.32 -53.80
N GLY A 235 12.08 -5.06 -53.57
CA GLY A 235 13.33 -4.91 -54.32
C GLY A 235 13.10 -5.07 -55.82
N ALA A 236 13.62 -4.13 -56.60
CA ALA A 236 13.58 -4.16 -58.05
C ALA A 236 14.32 -5.41 -58.56
N VAL A 237 13.57 -6.35 -59.11
CA VAL A 237 14.11 -7.50 -59.84
C VAL A 237 14.76 -6.97 -61.12
N SER A 238 16.09 -6.88 -61.11
CA SER A 238 16.86 -6.58 -62.31
C SER A 238 16.79 -7.77 -63.26
N ALA A 239 15.96 -7.67 -64.29
CA ALA A 239 15.99 -8.57 -65.44
C ALA A 239 17.29 -8.33 -66.22
N ARG A 240 18.25 -9.25 -66.11
CA ARG A 240 19.36 -9.34 -67.06
C ARG A 240 18.90 -10.16 -68.27
N ARG A 241 19.06 -9.57 -69.46
CA ARG A 241 19.13 -10.27 -70.74
C ARG A 241 20.55 -10.73 -70.99
#